data_AF-A0A1B0A9V8-F1
#
_entry.id   AF-A0A1B0A9V8-F1
#
_cell.length_a   1.000
_cell.length_b   1.000
_cell.length_c   1.000
_cell.angle_alpha   90.00
_cell.angle_beta   90.00
_cell.angle_gamma   90.00
#
_symmetry.space_group_name_H-M   'P 1'
#
loop_
_entity.id
_entity.type
_entity.pdbx_description
1 polymer ?
#
loop_
_entity_poly.entity_id
_entity_poly.type
_entity_poly.pdbx_seq_one_letter_code
_entity_poly.pdbx_strand_id
1 'polypeptide(L)' 'MSSDTAVSANNGPRVVTIYKTETGFGFNVRGQVSEGGQLRSINGELYAPLQHVSAVLENGAAEKAGIKKGDRILEV' A
#
# COMPACT_ATOMS: atom_id res chain seq x y z
N MET A 1 35.58 -1.86 12.29
CA MET A 1 34.81 -1.98 11.04
C MET A 1 33.81 -3.10 11.19
N SER A 2 32.57 -2.77 11.53
CA SER A 2 31.37 -3.58 11.26
C SER A 2 30.20 -2.61 11.31
N SER A 3 29.93 -1.96 10.18
CA SER A 3 28.73 -1.16 10.00
C SER A 3 27.55 -2.11 9.92
N ASP A 4 26.84 -2.23 11.04
CA ASP A 4 25.52 -2.86 11.07
C ASP A 4 24.56 -1.92 10.33
N THR A 5 24.47 -2.09 9.01
CA THR A 5 23.55 -1.31 8.19
C THR A 5 22.15 -1.81 8.49
N ALA A 6 21.53 -1.25 9.53
CA ALA A 6 20.10 -1.36 9.73
C ALA A 6 19.42 -0.79 8.48
N VAL A 7 18.97 -1.68 7.59
CA VAL A 7 18.07 -1.34 6.50
C VAL A 7 16.83 -0.75 7.16
N SER A 8 16.77 0.58 7.26
CA SER A 8 15.58 1.28 7.71
C SER A 8 14.49 0.91 6.72
N ALA A 9 13.56 0.05 7.15
CA ALA A 9 12.34 -0.20 6.41
C ALA A 9 11.66 1.17 6.27
N ASN A 10 11.73 1.75 5.07
CA ASN A 10 11.07 3.00 4.73
C ASN A 10 9.55 2.79 4.84
N ASN A 11 9.01 2.90 6.06
CA ASN A 11 7.60 2.70 6.39
C ASN A 11 6.74 3.95 6.07
N GLY A 12 7.23 4.83 5.20
CA GLY A 12 6.54 6.04 4.77
C GLY A 12 5.71 5.85 3.50
N PRO A 13 4.92 6.87 3.10
CA PRO A 13 4.25 6.89 1.81
C PRO A 13 5.23 6.67 0.66
N ARG A 14 4.78 5.97 -0.39
CA ARG A 14 5.55 5.74 -1.62
C ARG A 14 4.64 5.78 -2.83
N VAL A 15 5.19 6.29 -3.93
CA VAL A 15 4.51 6.27 -5.24
C VAL A 15 4.89 4.99 -5.98
N VAL A 16 3.89 4.35 -6.59
CA VAL A 16 4.06 3.13 -7.37
C VAL A 16 3.31 3.30 -8.69
N THR A 17 3.96 2.97 -9.80
CA THR A 17 3.32 2.91 -11.12
C THR A 17 3.09 1.46 -11.51
N ILE A 18 1.84 1.11 -11.83
CA ILE A 18 1.46 -0.24 -12.24
C ILE A 18 0.85 -0.17 -13.63
N TYR A 19 1.39 -0.95 -14.56
CA TYR A 19 0.80 -1.12 -15.88
C TYR A 19 -0.13 -2.33 -15.87
N LYS A 20 -1.34 -2.16 -16.39
CA LYS A 20 -2.33 -3.24 -16.47
C LYS A 20 -1.83 -4.34 -17.41
N THR A 21 -1.98 -5.60 -17.01
CA THR A 21 -1.71 -6.77 -17.86
C THR A 21 -3.03 -7.47 -18.21
N GLU A 22 -2.93 -8.61 -18.91
CA GLU A 22 -4.07 -9.45 -19.26
C GLU A 22 -4.85 -9.93 -18.01
N THR A 23 -4.18 -10.12 -16.87
CA THR A 23 -4.79 -10.49 -15.59
C THR A 23 -5.19 -9.28 -14.72
N GLY A 24 -5.17 -8.07 -15.28
CA GLY A 24 -5.48 -6.82 -14.59
C GLY A 24 -4.26 -6.21 -13.89
N PHE A 25 -4.49 -5.46 -12.80
CA PHE A 25 -3.40 -4.91 -11.99
C PHE A 25 -2.86 -5.93 -10.96
N GLY A 26 -3.61 -7.00 -10.66
CA GLY A 26 -3.13 -8.08 -9.79
C GLY A 26 -3.21 -7.78 -8.29
N PHE A 27 -4.18 -6.99 -7.83
CA PHE A 27 -4.46 -6.80 -6.40
C PHE A 27 -5.94 -6.50 -6.15
N ASN A 28 -6.40 -6.73 -4.92
CA ASN A 28 -7.76 -6.40 -4.48
C ASN A 28 -7.72 -5.22 -3.50
N VAL A 29 -8.71 -4.34 -3.62
CA VAL A 29 -8.93 -3.21 -2.71
C VAL A 29 -10.11 -3.51 -1.80
N ARG A 30 -9.97 -3.17 -0.51
CA ARG A 30 -11.04 -3.26 0.48
C ARG A 30 -11.04 -2.03 1.39
N GLY A 31 -12.22 -1.67 1.86
CA GLY A 31 -12.40 -0.65 2.88
C GLY A 31 -13.87 -0.28 3.01
N GLN A 32 -14.12 0.85 3.68
CA GLN A 32 -15.46 1.36 3.88
C GLN A 32 -16.09 1.81 2.56
N VAL A 33 -17.42 1.71 2.47
CA VAL A 33 -18.20 2.22 1.34
C VAL A 33 -18.68 3.65 1.61
N SER A 34 -18.88 4.00 2.88
CA SER A 34 -19.26 5.35 3.31
C SER A 34 -18.11 6.33 3.18
N GLU A 35 -18.44 7.57 2.82
CA GLU A 35 -17.50 8.69 2.84
C GLU A 35 -17.26 9.20 4.27
N GLY A 36 -16.08 9.80 4.49
CA GLY A 36 -15.70 10.38 5.78
C GLY A 36 -15.44 9.33 6.86
N GLY A 37 -15.63 9.71 8.12
CA GLY A 37 -15.40 8.86 9.29
C GLY A 37 -14.32 9.39 10.22
N GLN A 38 -14.12 8.69 11.34
CA GLN A 38 -13.18 9.12 12.37
C GLN A 38 -11.72 9.06 11.86
N LEU A 39 -10.97 10.13 12.12
CA LEU A 39 -9.54 10.18 11.80
C LEU A 39 -8.77 9.11 12.59
N ARG A 40 -7.81 8.47 11.94
CA ARG A 40 -6.93 7.45 12.52
C ARG A 40 -5.48 7.91 12.46
N SER A 41 -4.76 7.76 13.57
CA SER A 41 -3.33 8.00 13.60
C SER A 41 -2.59 6.83 12.93
N ILE A 42 -1.79 7.14 11.92
CA ILE A 42 -0.92 6.21 11.20
C ILE A 42 0.46 6.87 11.15
N ASN A 43 1.46 6.26 11.78
CA ASN A 43 2.82 6.80 11.88
C ASN A 43 2.90 8.23 12.45
N GLY A 44 2.00 8.58 13.36
CA GLY A 44 1.97 9.90 14.01
C GLY A 44 1.16 10.96 13.26
N GLU A 45 0.64 10.65 12.08
CA GLU A 45 -0.19 11.56 11.27
C GLU A 45 -1.64 11.07 11.21
N LEU A 46 -2.58 12.02 11.22
CA LEU A 46 -4.02 11.72 11.20
C LEU A 46 -4.53 11.66 9.76
N TYR A 47 -5.13 10.53 9.41
CA TYR A 47 -5.77 10.33 8.12
C TYR A 47 -7.25 10.00 8.29
N ALA A 48 -8.07 10.41 7.32
CA ALA A 48 -9.40 9.83 7.15
C ALA A 48 -9.29 8.32 6.89
N PRO A 49 -10.36 7.51 7.09
CA PRO A 49 -10.24 6.08 6.89
C PRO A 49 -9.90 5.74 5.43
N LEU A 50 -8.74 5.11 5.24
CA LEU A 50 -8.18 4.77 3.92
C LEU A 50 -8.63 3.38 3.46
N GLN A 51 -8.75 3.23 2.14
CA GLN A 51 -8.83 1.92 1.49
C GLN A 51 -7.47 1.21 1.61
N HIS A 52 -7.47 -0.12 1.57
CA HIS A 52 -6.24 -0.89 1.66
C HIS A 52 -6.23 -2.06 0.69
N VAL A 53 -5.02 -2.56 0.41
CA VAL A 53 -4.79 -3.74 -0.41
C VAL A 53 -5.07 -5.00 0.42
N SER A 54 -6.14 -5.73 0.10
CA SER A 54 -6.55 -6.92 0.86
C SER A 54 -5.89 -8.21 0.38
N ALA A 55 -5.48 -8.26 -0.89
CA ALA A 55 -4.78 -9.39 -1.51
C ALA A 55 -3.92 -8.89 -2.68
N VAL A 56 -2.83 -9.58 -2.97
CA VAL A 56 -1.95 -9.36 -4.12
C VAL A 56 -1.78 -10.69 -4.83
N LEU A 57 -1.90 -10.69 -6.16
CA LEU A 57 -1.65 -11.85 -7.00
C LEU A 57 -0.14 -12.11 -7.07
N GLU A 58 0.27 -13.31 -6.67
CA GLU A 58 1.66 -13.77 -6.77
C GLU A 58 2.13 -13.73 -8.23
N ASN A 59 3.33 -13.20 -8.45
CA ASN A 59 3.95 -12.91 -9.75
C ASN A 59 3.16 -11.93 -10.64
N GLY A 60 2.12 -11.28 -10.09
CA GLY A 60 1.28 -10.31 -10.77
C GLY A 60 1.93 -8.93 -10.96
N ALA A 61 1.25 -8.05 -11.68
CA ALA A 61 1.77 -6.71 -11.99
C ALA A 61 2.00 -5.87 -10.72
N ALA A 62 1.06 -5.87 -9.79
CA ALA A 62 1.15 -5.14 -8.53
C ALA A 62 2.31 -5.63 -7.65
N GLU A 63 2.52 -6.95 -7.52
CA GLU A 63 3.66 -7.48 -6.75
C GLU A 63 5.00 -7.04 -7.36
N LYS A 64 5.14 -7.13 -8.68
CA LYS A 64 6.34 -6.68 -9.41
C LYS A 64 6.58 -5.18 -9.27
N ALA A 65 5.52 -4.39 -9.14
CA ALA A 65 5.60 -2.96 -8.86
C ALA A 65 5.86 -2.65 -7.37
N GLY A 66 5.88 -3.67 -6.51
CA GLY A 66 6.18 -3.54 -5.08
C GLY A 66 4.97 -3.26 -4.20
N ILE A 67 3.74 -3.49 -4.67
CA ILE A 67 2.53 -3.46 -3.82
C ILE A 67 2.51 -4.68 -2.90
N LYS A 68 2.09 -4.46 -1.65
CA LYS A 68 2.03 -5.46 -0.59
C LYS A 68 0.64 -5.51 0.02
N LYS A 69 0.22 -6.70 0.49
CA LYS A 69 -0.98 -6.84 1.31
C LYS A 69 -0.85 -5.94 2.54
N GLY A 70 -1.89 -5.15 2.82
CA GLY A 70 -1.92 -4.19 3.93
C GLY A 70 -1.44 -2.78 3.57
N ASP A 71 -0.92 -2.54 2.36
CA ASP A 71 -0.69 -1.17 1.89
C ASP A 71 -1.98 -0.36 1.97
N ARG A 72 -1.87 0.87 2.45
CA ARG A 72 -2.98 1.83 2.51
C ARG A 72 -2.87 2.79 1.34
N ILE A 73 -3.98 3.00 0.65
CA ILE A 73 -4.05 3.84 -0.55
C ILE A 73 -4.33 5.26 -0.09
N LEU A 74 -3.35 6.14 -0.27
CA LEU A 74 -3.45 7.55 0.08
C LEU A 74 -4.01 8.35 -1.11
N GLU A 75 -3.50 8.09 -2.31
CA GLU A 75 -3.81 8.79 -3.56
C GLU A 75 -3.84 7.77 -4.72
N VAL A 76 -4.63 8.07 -5.76
CA VAL A 76 -4.77 7.27 -6.99
C VAL A 76 -4.75 8.19 -8.21
#